data_AF-A0A846AAT4-F1
#
_entry.id   AF-A0A846AAT4-F1
#
_cell.length_a   1.000
_cell.length_b   1.000
_cell.length_c   1.000
_cell.angle_alpha   90.00
_cell.angle_beta   90.00
_cell.angle_gamma   90.00
#
_symmetry.space_group_name_H-M   'P 1'
#
loop_
_entity.id
_entity.type
_entity.pdbx_description
1 polymer ?
#
loop_
_entity_poly.entity_id
_entity_poly.type
_entity_poly.pdbx_seq_one_letter_code
_entity_poly.pdbx_strand_id
1 'polypeptide(L)' 'MIEGGAGSDSINGNAGNDLLDGEEGDDVIEGEDGDDYILGGEGDDELSAGAGNDLLEGGEGNDS' A
#
# COMPACT_ATOMS: atom_id res chain seq x y z
N MET A 1 -7.46 4.92 -6.75
CA MET A 1 -7.73 3.56 -6.28
C MET A 1 -7.04 2.60 -7.22
N ILE A 2 -6.01 1.96 -6.68
CA ILE A 2 -5.22 0.91 -7.33
C ILE A 2 -5.33 -0.30 -6.40
N GLU A 3 -5.71 -1.45 -6.96
CA GLU A 3 -5.96 -2.70 -6.23
C GLU A 3 -4.95 -3.75 -6.75
N GLY A 4 -4.29 -4.47 -5.84
CA GLY A 4 -3.38 -5.59 -6.14
C GLY A 4 -4.16 -6.84 -6.51
N GLY A 5 -4.98 -7.29 -5.57
CA GLY A 5 -5.87 -8.44 -5.75
C GLY A 5 -5.34 -9.65 -4.98
N ALA A 6 -5.39 -10.82 -5.60
CA ALA A 6 -4.86 -12.03 -4.97
C ALA A 6 -3.45 -12.36 -5.45
N GLY A 7 -2.57 -12.68 -4.50
CA GLY A 7 -1.16 -12.96 -4.70
C GLY A 7 -0.28 -11.78 -4.29
N SER A 8 1.03 -11.97 -4.36
CA SER A 8 1.98 -10.88 -4.10
C SER A 8 2.03 -9.89 -5.26
N ASP A 9 1.65 -8.65 -4.99
CA ASP A 9 1.59 -7.56 -5.94
C ASP A 9 2.63 -6.47 -5.67
N SER A 10 2.86 -5.64 -6.69
CA SER A 10 3.70 -4.45 -6.59
C SER A 10 2.92 -3.26 -7.10
N ILE A 11 2.58 -2.36 -6.18
CA ILE A 11 1.71 -1.22 -6.39
C ILE A 11 2.51 0.07 -6.20
N ASN A 12 2.37 1.01 -7.13
CA ASN A 12 2.97 2.34 -7.02
C ASN A 12 1.91 3.41 -7.36
N GLY A 13 1.65 4.30 -6.39
CA GLY A 13 0.70 5.41 -6.48
C GLY A 13 1.15 6.53 -7.40
N ASN A 14 2.47 6.72 -7.53
CA ASN A 14 3.11 7.87 -8.17
C ASN A 14 2.76 9.18 -7.45
N ALA A 15 3.09 10.33 -8.05
CA ALA A 15 2.67 11.60 -7.50
C ALA A 15 1.14 11.78 -7.56
N GLY A 16 0.53 12.15 -6.44
CA GLY A 16 -0.91 12.29 -6.30
C GLY A 16 -1.37 12.00 -4.88
N ASN A 17 -2.65 12.27 -4.61
CA ASN A 17 -3.28 11.72 -3.41
C ASN A 17 -3.96 10.43 -3.83
N ASP A 18 -3.39 9.30 -3.44
CA ASP A 18 -3.77 8.00 -3.93
C ASP A 18 -4.48 7.15 -2.87
N LEU A 19 -5.18 6.14 -3.39
CA LEU A 19 -5.81 5.08 -2.59
C LEU A 19 -5.28 3.77 -3.13
N LEU A 20 -4.52 3.05 -2.31
CA LEU A 20 -3.80 1.82 -2.68
C LEU A 20 -4.28 0.69 -1.75
N ASP A 21 -4.59 -0.48 -2.31
CA ASP A 21 -5.10 -1.64 -1.57
C ASP A 21 -4.43 -2.92 -2.10
N GLY A 22 -3.66 -3.61 -1.25
CA GLY A 22 -2.96 -4.85 -1.59
C GLY A 22 -3.88 -6.06 -1.71
N GLU A 23 -4.93 -6.10 -0.87
CA GLU A 23 -5.86 -7.22 -0.72
C GLU A 23 -5.25 -8.51 -0.12
N GLU A 24 -5.06 -9.59 -0.89
CA GLU A 24 -4.57 -10.89 -0.38
C GLU A 24 -3.16 -11.18 -0.90
N GLY A 25 -2.15 -11.27 -0.05
CA GLY A 25 -0.79 -11.67 -0.42
C GLY A 25 0.28 -10.83 0.26
N ASP A 26 1.54 -11.25 0.13
CA ASP A 26 2.67 -10.43 0.61
C ASP A 26 2.96 -9.34 -0.42
N ASP A 27 2.56 -8.09 -0.15
CA ASP A 27 2.56 -7.00 -1.13
C ASP A 27 3.69 -5.98 -0.93
N VAL A 28 4.04 -5.28 -2.02
CA VAL A 28 4.93 -4.10 -1.98
C VAL A 28 4.17 -2.89 -2.50
N ILE A 29 3.91 -1.91 -1.63
CA ILE A 29 3.08 -0.74 -1.95
C ILE A 29 3.85 0.56 -1.69
N GLU A 30 3.98 1.40 -2.72
CA GLU A 30 4.64 2.71 -2.66
C GLU A 30 3.66 3.86 -2.99
N GLY A 31 3.45 4.80 -2.07
CA GLY A 31 2.60 5.99 -2.25
C GLY A 31 3.26 7.10 -3.08
N GLU A 32 4.56 7.35 -2.86
CA GLU A 32 5.33 8.46 -3.43
C GLU A 32 4.95 9.87 -2.89
N ASP A 33 4.56 10.83 -3.73
CA ASP A 33 4.35 12.23 -3.34
C ASP A 33 2.84 12.54 -3.22
N GLY A 34 2.36 12.95 -2.06
CA GLY A 34 0.99 13.41 -1.85
C GLY A 34 0.40 12.89 -0.54
N ASP A 35 -0.88 13.16 -0.27
CA ASP A 35 -1.54 12.62 0.93
C ASP A 35 -2.26 11.30 0.56
N ASP A 36 -1.65 10.17 0.93
CA ASP A 36 -2.09 8.83 0.49
C ASP A 36 -2.87 8.05 1.55
N TYR A 37 -3.68 7.10 1.07
CA TYR A 37 -4.33 6.07 1.88
C TYR A 37 -3.89 4.69 1.38
N ILE A 38 -3.13 3.96 2.19
CA ILE A 38 -2.54 2.67 1.84
C ILE A 38 -3.09 1.58 2.78
N LEU A 39 -3.66 0.55 2.19
CA LEU A 39 -4.08 -0.69 2.84
C LEU A 39 -3.15 -1.82 2.37
N GLY A 40 -2.45 -2.48 3.29
CA GLY A 40 -1.63 -3.66 3.01
C GLY A 40 -2.54 -4.84 2.69
N GLY A 41 -3.23 -5.38 3.69
CA GLY A 41 -4.24 -6.41 3.47
C GLY A 41 -3.95 -7.65 4.32
N GLU A 42 -4.11 -8.84 3.75
CA GLU A 42 -3.65 -10.09 4.37
C GLU A 42 -2.27 -10.46 3.82
N GLY A 43 -1.24 -10.59 4.66
CA GLY A 43 0.10 -10.95 4.20
C GLY A 43 1.20 -10.24 4.97
N ASP A 44 2.45 -10.64 4.78
CA ASP A 44 3.59 -9.88 5.30
C ASP A 44 3.98 -8.78 4.27
N ASP A 45 3.54 -7.54 4.50
CA ASP A 45 3.66 -6.45 3.51
C ASP A 45 4.89 -5.53 3.69
N GLU A 46 5.34 -4.91 2.59
CA GLU A 46 6.29 -3.78 2.57
C GLU A 46 5.58 -2.51 2.10
N LEU A 47 5.31 -1.58 3.03
CA LEU A 47 4.49 -0.39 2.78
C LEU A 47 5.30 0.90 2.95
N SER A 48 5.37 1.68 1.88
CA SER A 48 6.06 2.97 1.87
C SER A 48 5.11 4.09 1.47
N ALA A 49 4.73 4.92 2.45
CA ALA A 49 3.84 6.06 2.22
C ALA A 49 4.44 7.14 1.32
N GLY A 50 5.76 7.38 1.44
CA GLY A 50 6.41 8.50 0.79
C GLY A 50 6.21 9.82 1.54
N ALA A 51 5.91 10.89 0.81
CA ALA A 51 5.89 12.26 1.29
C ALA A 51 4.50 12.89 1.27
N GLY A 52 3.91 13.08 2.45
CA GLY A 52 2.73 13.90 2.66
C GLY A 52 2.13 13.61 4.02
N ASN A 53 0.81 13.79 4.15
CA ASN A 53 0.07 13.38 5.34
C ASN A 53 -0.69 12.09 5.03
N ASP A 54 0.00 10.98 5.22
CA ASP A 54 -0.48 9.68 4.78
C ASP A 54 -1.19 8.91 5.90
N LEU A 55 -1.99 7.93 5.48
CA LEU A 55 -2.58 6.93 6.34
C LEU A 55 -2.20 5.54 5.82
N LEU A 56 -1.42 4.81 6.62
CA LEU A 56 -1.06 3.42 6.37
C LEU A 56 -1.78 2.50 7.35
N GLU A 57 -2.40 1.46 6.82
CA GLU A 57 -2.94 0.34 7.56
C GLU A 57 -2.28 -0.95 7.03
N GLY A 58 -1.41 -1.55 7.84
CA GLY A 58 -0.69 -2.78 7.46
C GLY A 58 -1.61 -3.97 7.23
N GLY A 59 -2.66 -4.11 8.05
CA GLY A 59 -3.58 -5.23 7.97
C GLY A 59 -3.14 -6.43 8.81
N GLU A 60 -3.33 -7.64 8.29
CA GLU A 60 -2.98 -8.89 8.95
C GLU A 60 -1.60 -9.39 8.51
N GLY A 61 -0.61 -9.38 9.40
CA GLY A 61 0.71 -9.94 9.09
C GLY A 61 1.81 -9.27 9.87
N ASN A 62 3.05 -9.48 9.41
CA ASN A 62 4.22 -8.77 9.91
C ASN A 62 4.69 -7.77 8.86
N ASP A 63 4.18 -6.56 8.97
CA ASP A 63 4.38 -5.51 7.97
C ASP A 63 5.61 -4.66 8.29
N SER A 64 6.22 -4.09 7.26
CA SER A 64 7.42 -3.24 7.37
C SER A 64 7.35 -1.93 6.61
#